data_AF-A0A0V1FKT1-F1
#
_entry.id   AF-A0A0V1FKT1-F1
#
_cell.length_a   1.000
_cell.length_b   1.000
_cell.length_c   1.000
_cell.angle_alpha   90.00
_cell.angle_beta   90.00
_cell.angle_gamma   90.00
#
_symmetry.space_group_name_H-M   'P 1'
#
loop_
_entity.id
_entity.type
_entity.pdbx_description
1 polymer ?
#
loop_
_entity_poly.entity_id
_entity_poly.type
_entity_poly.pdbx_seq_one_letter_code
_entity_poly.pdbx_strand_id
1 'polypeptide(L)'
;MSSEISRLACLILYKNLQCTAKSISNYSYRQFFIRRIRDHFRANIHQSDLNKRRALFRKGEEALEVLKRQKHSSMASSKDLRMCPKCKATDYSNKNFKLMISECGHMLCQVCVDVLFVRHSAVCPQCGQLLRRSSYWEMIYDDPVVEKEIFHRKRLQRIYNLKEEDFPDLRSYNDYLEQFEDIVFNMVFDRNVEQTKQMVADFAKANEDLIAKNRNRLSKDQEWIQRAIDDQEQMRTRLLEYKQQEQQEAGMNSAAKRADAREILNELMNSDTPADMIIMNKKHQLMVEDAHLAKANQAGVVESKPFMFQSQEKPGAYSALNIDGVRYEYVAQILVPNIDVDFANNDQLQNRKFYLNARMPSPDKLAGGFSVMLPLGRAVQEAFCDVLFNCDA
;
A
#
# COMPACT_ATOMS: atom_id res chain seq x y z
N MET A 1 -20.97 -41.72 43.91
CA MET A 1 -19.78 -42.20 43.17
C MET A 1 -18.94 -40.98 42.76
N SER A 2 -18.28 -40.32 43.71
CA SER A 2 -17.47 -39.13 43.44
C SER A 2 -16.08 -39.56 42.99
N SER A 3 -15.91 -39.78 41.69
CA SER A 3 -14.62 -40.15 41.08
C SER A 3 -13.55 -39.13 41.48
N GLU A 4 -12.55 -39.60 42.21
CA GLU A 4 -11.38 -38.78 42.53
C GLU A 4 -10.59 -38.56 41.24
N ILE A 5 -10.17 -37.33 40.98
CA ILE A 5 -9.31 -37.03 39.84
C ILE A 5 -7.93 -37.58 40.17
N SER A 6 -7.52 -38.62 39.46
CA SER A 6 -6.23 -39.26 39.66
C SER A 6 -5.07 -38.32 39.27
N ARG A 7 -3.93 -38.47 39.95
CA ARG A 7 -2.71 -37.73 39.62
C ARG A 7 -2.27 -37.98 38.16
N LEU A 8 -2.57 -39.17 37.64
CA LEU A 8 -2.32 -39.54 36.25
C LEU A 8 -3.16 -38.71 35.28
N ALA A 9 -4.44 -38.48 35.56
CA ALA A 9 -5.30 -37.63 34.73
C ALA A 9 -4.76 -36.19 34.63
N CYS A 10 -4.30 -35.61 35.75
CA CYS A 10 -3.68 -34.29 35.75
C CYS A 10 -2.39 -34.23 34.91
N LEU A 11 -1.57 -35.28 34.94
CA LEU A 11 -0.35 -35.37 34.13
C LEU A 11 -0.67 -35.50 32.64
N ILE A 12 -1.71 -36.25 32.28
CA ILE A 12 -2.18 -36.36 30.89
C ILE A 12 -2.67 -35.00 30.39
N LEU A 13 -3.49 -34.31 31.18
CA LEU A 13 -3.99 -32.97 30.84
C LEU A 13 -2.84 -31.97 30.63
N TYR A 14 -1.85 -31.98 31.52
CA TYR A 14 -0.65 -31.14 31.40
C TYR A 14 0.15 -31.44 30.11
N LYS A 15 0.37 -32.72 29.79
CA LYS A 15 1.06 -33.12 28.54
C LYS A 15 0.28 -32.65 27.33
N ASN A 16 -1.05 -32.81 27.33
CA ASN A 16 -1.91 -32.37 26.23
C ASN A 16 -1.86 -30.86 26.04
N LEU A 17 -1.93 -30.08 27.12
CA LEU A 17 -1.78 -28.62 27.08
C LEU A 17 -0.43 -28.22 26.48
N GLN A 18 0.67 -28.85 26.91
CA GLN A 18 2.00 -28.54 26.38
C GLN A 18 2.17 -28.93 24.91
N CYS A 19 1.69 -30.10 24.50
CA CYS A 19 1.75 -30.52 23.10
C CYS A 19 0.94 -29.56 22.21
N THR A 20 -0.24 -29.14 22.66
CA THR A 20 -1.09 -28.21 21.90
C THR A 20 -0.46 -26.82 21.81
N ALA A 21 0.08 -26.30 22.92
CA ALA A 21 0.78 -25.01 22.93
C ALA A 21 2.03 -25.01 22.03
N LYS A 22 2.80 -26.11 22.00
CA LYS A 22 3.97 -26.26 21.11
C LYS A 22 3.61 -26.21 19.63
N SER A 23 2.38 -26.59 19.27
CA SER A 23 1.92 -26.59 17.87
C SER A 23 1.51 -25.21 17.34
N ILE A 24 1.50 -24.16 18.18
CA ILE A 24 1.21 -22.79 17.76
C ILE A 24 2.39 -22.26 16.94
N SER A 25 2.12 -21.72 15.74
CA SER A 25 3.14 -21.21 14.81
C SER A 25 3.85 -19.94 15.33
N ASN A 26 3.08 -18.99 15.86
CA ASN A 26 3.60 -17.74 16.44
C ASN A 26 4.48 -18.02 17.67
N TYR A 27 5.74 -17.60 17.60
CA TYR A 27 6.75 -17.83 18.65
C TYR A 27 6.36 -17.22 19.99
N SER A 28 5.95 -15.96 20.03
CA SER A 28 5.63 -15.23 21.26
C SER A 28 4.45 -15.86 21.99
N TYR A 29 3.38 -16.22 21.27
CA TYR A 29 2.24 -16.92 21.85
C TYR A 29 2.62 -18.33 22.31
N ARG A 30 3.38 -19.09 21.51
CA ARG A 30 3.86 -20.43 21.89
C ARG A 30 4.65 -20.38 23.21
N GLN A 31 5.60 -19.45 23.35
CA GLN A 31 6.39 -19.32 24.58
C GLN A 31 5.54 -18.85 25.77
N PHE A 32 4.64 -17.89 25.55
CA PHE A 32 3.72 -17.42 26.59
C PHE A 32 2.88 -18.56 27.16
N PHE A 33 2.22 -19.35 26.30
CA PHE A 33 1.38 -20.47 26.75
C PHE A 33 2.20 -21.57 27.41
N ILE A 34 3.35 -21.96 26.85
CA ILE A 34 4.22 -22.97 27.46
C ILE A 34 4.67 -22.54 28.86
N ARG A 35 5.09 -21.28 29.03
CA ARG A 35 5.48 -20.73 30.34
C ARG A 35 4.31 -20.74 31.31
N ARG A 36 3.16 -20.18 30.90
CA ARG A 36 1.96 -20.10 31.72
C ARG A 36 1.43 -21.47 32.16
N ILE A 37 1.43 -22.47 31.28
CA ILE A 37 1.06 -23.85 31.60
C ILE A 37 2.00 -24.44 32.67
N ARG A 38 3.32 -24.20 32.54
CA ARG A 38 4.31 -24.66 33.52
C ARG A 38 4.13 -23.99 34.88
N ASP A 39 3.93 -22.68 34.88
CA ASP A 39 3.79 -21.89 36.10
C ASP A 39 2.53 -22.30 36.88
N HIS A 40 1.38 -22.44 36.20
CA HIS A 40 0.16 -22.93 36.82
C HIS A 40 0.27 -24.38 37.33
N PHE A 41 0.97 -25.25 36.61
CA PHE A 41 1.18 -26.63 37.04
C PHE A 41 2.07 -26.70 38.29
N ARG A 42 3.18 -25.95 38.30
CA ARG A 42 4.10 -25.88 39.45
C ARG A 42 3.43 -25.31 40.70
N ALA A 43 2.65 -24.23 40.55
CA ALA A 43 1.93 -23.61 41.67
C ALA A 43 0.89 -24.53 42.33
N ASN A 44 0.34 -25.49 41.58
CA ASN A 44 -0.78 -26.32 42.04
C ASN A 44 -0.43 -27.81 42.23
N ILE A 45 0.83 -28.21 42.06
CA ILE A 45 1.25 -29.62 42.07
C ILE A 45 1.04 -30.31 43.42
N HIS A 46 1.06 -29.54 44.53
CA HIS A 46 0.92 -30.01 45.90
C HIS A 46 -0.46 -29.69 46.51
N GLN A 47 -1.48 -29.36 45.72
CA GLN A 47 -2.80 -29.03 46.24
C GLN A 47 -3.51 -30.25 46.85
N SER A 48 -3.68 -30.23 48.17
CA SER A 48 -4.31 -31.31 48.95
C SER A 48 -5.84 -31.33 48.82
N ASP A 49 -6.46 -30.16 48.61
CA ASP A 49 -7.92 -30.01 48.58
C ASP A 49 -8.55 -30.64 47.32
N LEU A 50 -9.45 -31.61 47.52
CA LEU A 50 -10.15 -32.33 46.44
C LEU A 50 -11.03 -31.40 45.59
N ASN A 51 -11.77 -30.48 46.22
CA ASN A 51 -12.65 -29.54 45.51
C ASN A 51 -11.87 -28.53 44.67
N LYS A 52 -10.75 -28.02 45.18
CA LYS A 52 -9.87 -27.11 44.43
C LYS A 52 -9.19 -27.82 43.27
N ARG A 53 -8.73 -29.07 43.47
CA ARG A 53 -8.18 -29.90 42.38
C ARG A 53 -9.18 -30.10 41.25
N ARG A 54 -10.46 -30.38 41.56
CA ARG A 54 -11.53 -30.49 40.56
C ARG A 54 -11.75 -29.20 39.78
N ALA A 55 -11.83 -28.06 40.47
CA ALA A 55 -12.01 -26.76 39.83
C ALA A 55 -10.83 -26.40 38.91
N LEU A 56 -9.59 -26.67 39.33
CA LEU A 56 -8.39 -26.43 38.54
C LEU A 56 -8.29 -27.35 37.33
N PHE A 57 -8.69 -28.62 37.48
CA PHE A 57 -8.72 -29.58 36.38
C PHE A 57 -9.69 -29.13 35.29
N ARG A 58 -10.91 -28.74 35.66
CA ARG A 58 -11.91 -28.19 34.74
C ARG A 58 -11.42 -26.94 34.00
N LYS A 59 -10.77 -26.01 34.72
CA LYS A 59 -10.13 -24.83 34.10
C LYS A 59 -9.04 -25.22 33.09
N GLY A 60 -8.29 -26.29 33.37
CA GLY A 60 -7.30 -26.83 32.44
C GLY A 60 -7.92 -27.44 31.19
N GLU A 61 -9.05 -28.13 31.30
CA GLU A 61 -9.82 -28.66 30.17
C GLU A 61 -10.38 -27.53 29.29
N GLU A 62 -10.98 -26.50 29.91
CA GLU A 62 -11.46 -25.31 29.21
C GLU A 62 -10.32 -24.60 28.45
N ALA A 63 -9.15 -24.43 29.10
CA ALA A 63 -7.97 -23.85 28.46
C ALA A 63 -7.43 -24.72 27.30
N LEU A 64 -7.52 -26.05 27.41
CA LEU A 64 -7.12 -26.97 26.34
C LEU A 64 -8.02 -26.81 25.11
N GLU A 65 -9.32 -26.65 25.30
CA GLU A 65 -10.26 -26.40 24.20
C GLU A 65 -9.99 -25.05 23.52
N VAL A 66 -9.68 -24.01 24.28
CA VAL A 66 -9.27 -22.70 23.71
C VAL A 66 -7.98 -22.85 22.89
N LEU A 67 -6.96 -23.55 23.41
CA LEU A 67 -5.71 -23.79 22.70
C LEU A 67 -5.91 -24.61 21.42
N LYS A 68 -6.79 -25.62 21.44
CA LYS A 68 -7.15 -26.40 20.25
C LYS A 68 -7.84 -25.54 19.19
N ARG A 69 -8.71 -24.61 19.58
CA ARG A 69 -9.33 -23.66 18.63
C ARG A 69 -8.29 -22.74 18.00
N GLN A 70 -7.35 -22.21 18.80
CA GLN A 70 -6.26 -21.37 18.27
C GLN A 70 -5.29 -22.13 17.37
N LYS A 71 -5.08 -23.44 17.61
CA LYS A 71 -4.32 -24.31 16.69
C LYS A 71 -4.94 -24.35 15.29
N HIS A 72 -6.27 -24.41 15.19
CA HIS A 72 -6.96 -24.43 13.90
C HIS A 72 -6.83 -23.10 13.16
N SER A 73 -6.81 -21.95 13.85
CA SER A 73 -6.50 -20.65 13.22
C SER A 73 -5.02 -20.49 12.84
N SER A 74 -4.08 -21.09 13.58
CA SER A 74 -2.64 -20.83 13.40
C SER A 74 -1.92 -21.78 12.43
N MET A 75 -2.54 -22.90 12.03
CA MET A 75 -2.05 -23.72 10.90
C MET A 75 -2.26 -23.05 9.53
N ALA A 76 -2.99 -21.93 9.47
CA ALA A 76 -3.14 -21.11 8.28
C ALA A 76 -2.02 -20.06 8.12
N SER A 77 -0.83 -20.24 8.72
CA SER A 77 0.27 -19.28 8.62
C SER A 77 1.29 -19.63 7.53
N SER A 78 1.02 -19.11 6.33
CA SER A 78 1.90 -18.16 5.61
C SER A 78 3.07 -18.63 4.72
N LYS A 79 3.23 -19.91 4.33
CA LYS A 79 4.22 -20.25 3.27
C LYS A 79 3.76 -21.17 2.14
N ASP A 80 2.71 -21.97 2.34
CA ASP A 80 2.28 -22.96 1.32
C ASP A 80 1.05 -22.52 0.49
N LEU A 81 0.51 -21.32 0.73
CA LEU A 81 -0.75 -20.86 0.09
C LEU A 81 -0.61 -20.47 -1.39
N ARG A 82 0.61 -20.20 -1.89
CA ARG A 82 0.84 -19.79 -3.29
C ARG A 82 1.44 -20.87 -4.17
N MET A 83 1.01 -22.10 -3.95
CA MET A 83 1.45 -23.27 -4.71
C MET A 83 0.27 -23.90 -5.45
N CYS A 84 0.48 -24.27 -6.71
CA CYS A 84 -0.52 -25.07 -7.42
C CYS A 84 -0.56 -26.51 -6.86
N PRO A 85 -1.72 -27.04 -6.41
CA PRO A 85 -1.81 -28.38 -5.84
C PRO A 85 -1.53 -29.50 -6.85
N LYS A 86 -1.69 -29.25 -8.17
CA LYS A 86 -1.47 -30.25 -9.23
C LYS A 86 0.00 -30.36 -9.64
N CYS A 87 0.64 -29.25 -10.01
CA CYS A 87 2.01 -29.25 -10.52
C CYS A 87 3.06 -28.79 -9.51
N LYS A 88 2.63 -28.35 -8.32
CA LYS A 88 3.50 -27.79 -7.26
C LYS A 88 4.35 -26.59 -7.71
N ALA A 89 4.00 -25.97 -8.83
CA ALA A 89 4.63 -24.74 -9.27
C ALA A 89 4.28 -23.61 -8.28
N THR A 90 5.28 -22.78 -8.04
CA THR A 90 5.23 -21.60 -7.17
C THR A 90 5.58 -20.35 -7.97
N ASP A 91 5.19 -19.20 -7.43
CA ASP A 91 5.60 -17.87 -7.88
C ASP A 91 7.12 -17.67 -7.92
N TYR A 92 7.87 -18.30 -7.01
CA TYR A 92 9.34 -18.26 -7.01
C TYR A 92 9.98 -18.92 -8.24
N SER A 93 9.33 -19.92 -8.83
CA SER A 93 9.91 -20.71 -9.93
C SER A 93 9.78 -20.00 -11.29
N ASN A 94 8.77 -19.16 -11.45
CA ASN A 94 8.49 -18.48 -12.71
C ASN A 94 7.84 -17.11 -12.47
N LYS A 95 8.46 -16.05 -12.98
CA LYS A 95 7.99 -14.67 -12.83
C LYS A 95 6.60 -14.42 -13.47
N ASN A 96 6.21 -15.24 -14.44
CA ASN A 96 4.90 -15.19 -15.09
C ASN A 96 3.90 -16.21 -14.50
N PHE A 97 4.18 -16.75 -13.31
CA PHE A 97 3.27 -17.65 -12.63
C PHE A 97 2.01 -16.92 -12.16
N LYS A 98 0.87 -17.33 -12.70
CA LYS A 98 -0.45 -16.86 -12.28
C LYS A 98 -1.22 -17.96 -11.59
N LEU A 99 -1.62 -17.70 -10.36
CA LEU A 99 -2.50 -18.56 -9.60
C LEU A 99 -3.95 -18.13 -9.88
N MET A 100 -4.78 -19.11 -10.21
CA MET A 100 -6.19 -18.91 -10.53
C MET A 100 -7.03 -19.56 -9.44
N ILE A 101 -8.15 -18.95 -9.10
CA ILE A 101 -9.14 -19.49 -8.15
C ILE A 101 -10.50 -19.62 -8.85
N SER A 102 -11.32 -20.54 -8.36
CA SER A 102 -12.65 -20.82 -8.88
C SER A 102 -13.75 -20.57 -7.85
N GLU A 103 -15.00 -20.65 -8.29
CA GLU A 103 -16.21 -20.51 -7.46
C GLU A 103 -16.24 -21.47 -6.26
N CYS A 104 -15.57 -22.63 -6.34
CA CYS A 104 -15.47 -23.58 -5.25
C CYS A 104 -14.33 -23.29 -4.26
N GLY A 105 -13.60 -22.17 -4.42
CA GLY A 105 -12.50 -21.74 -3.55
C GLY A 105 -11.17 -22.49 -3.77
N HIS A 106 -11.10 -23.37 -4.76
CA HIS A 106 -9.90 -24.16 -5.05
C HIS A 106 -9.00 -23.48 -6.08
N MET A 107 -7.71 -23.53 -5.83
CA MET A 107 -6.67 -22.82 -6.56
C MET A 107 -5.87 -23.73 -7.50
N LEU A 108 -5.58 -23.26 -8.71
CA LEU A 108 -4.78 -23.95 -9.73
C LEU A 108 -3.94 -22.92 -10.48
N CYS A 109 -2.74 -23.25 -10.94
CA CYS A 109 -2.01 -22.33 -11.81
C CYS A 109 -2.68 -22.25 -13.19
N GLN A 110 -2.50 -21.13 -13.88
CA GLN A 110 -3.04 -20.89 -15.22
C GLN A 110 -2.78 -22.07 -16.18
N VAL A 111 -1.55 -22.57 -16.23
CA VAL A 111 -1.18 -23.72 -17.09
C VAL A 111 -2.00 -24.98 -16.75
N CYS A 112 -2.22 -25.25 -15.46
CA CYS A 112 -3.03 -26.39 -15.05
C CYS A 112 -4.50 -26.23 -15.42
N VAL A 113 -5.05 -25.01 -15.32
CA VAL A 113 -6.41 -24.71 -15.78
C VAL A 113 -6.50 -24.88 -17.30
N ASP A 114 -5.52 -24.41 -18.05
CA ASP A 114 -5.47 -24.53 -19.51
C ASP A 114 -5.47 -25.99 -19.97
N VAL A 115 -4.66 -26.83 -19.32
CA VAL A 115 -4.56 -28.26 -19.65
C VAL A 115 -5.77 -29.06 -19.18
N LEU A 116 -6.35 -28.76 -18.01
CA LEU A 116 -7.50 -29.50 -17.50
C LEU A 116 -8.80 -29.14 -18.24
N PHE A 117 -8.97 -27.87 -18.63
CA PHE A 117 -10.21 -27.35 -19.21
C PHE A 117 -10.13 -27.16 -20.72
N VAL A 118 -9.32 -27.95 -21.44
CA VAL A 118 -9.23 -27.94 -22.92
C VAL A 118 -10.60 -28.14 -23.57
N ARG A 119 -11.45 -29.00 -22.98
CA ARG A 119 -12.84 -29.22 -23.43
C ARG A 119 -13.84 -28.20 -22.86
N HIS A 120 -13.36 -27.04 -22.40
CA HIS A 120 -14.10 -25.94 -21.76
C HIS A 120 -14.79 -26.25 -20.41
N SER A 121 -15.10 -27.51 -20.12
CA SER A 121 -15.68 -27.97 -18.86
C SER A 121 -14.90 -29.14 -18.31
N ALA A 122 -14.60 -29.13 -17.01
CA ALA A 122 -13.93 -30.21 -16.31
C ALA A 122 -14.32 -30.19 -14.82
N VAL A 123 -14.04 -31.29 -14.13
CA VAL A 123 -14.26 -31.39 -12.68
C VAL A 123 -13.10 -30.77 -11.91
N CYS A 124 -13.41 -30.06 -10.82
CA CYS A 124 -12.40 -29.56 -9.91
C CYS A 124 -11.62 -30.75 -9.31
N PRO A 125 -10.27 -30.76 -9.36
CA PRO A 125 -9.47 -31.86 -8.82
C PRO A 125 -9.57 -32.05 -7.30
N GLN A 126 -10.02 -31.04 -6.55
CA GLN A 126 -10.07 -31.08 -5.08
C GLN A 126 -11.47 -31.43 -4.54
N CYS A 127 -12.54 -30.83 -5.09
CA CYS A 127 -13.92 -31.08 -4.63
C CYS A 127 -14.81 -31.83 -5.63
N GLY A 128 -14.34 -32.11 -6.84
CA GLY A 128 -15.13 -32.82 -7.85
C GLY A 128 -16.25 -32.01 -8.51
N GLN A 129 -16.44 -30.74 -8.14
CA GLN A 129 -17.47 -29.89 -8.73
C GLN A 129 -17.23 -29.64 -10.22
N LEU A 130 -18.27 -29.80 -11.04
CA LEU A 130 -18.19 -29.50 -12.47
C LEU A 130 -18.11 -27.99 -12.69
N LEU A 131 -17.01 -27.53 -13.26
CA LEU A 131 -16.73 -26.12 -13.49
C LEU A 131 -16.46 -25.85 -14.97
N ARG A 132 -16.60 -24.59 -15.36
CA ARG A 132 -16.20 -24.08 -16.67
C ARG A 132 -14.87 -23.36 -16.57
N ARG A 133 -14.11 -23.32 -17.67
CA ARG A 133 -12.88 -22.52 -17.77
C ARG A 133 -13.11 -21.06 -17.36
N SER A 134 -14.23 -20.46 -17.76
CA SER A 134 -14.62 -19.08 -17.45
C SER A 134 -14.90 -18.82 -15.97
N SER A 135 -15.12 -19.87 -15.18
CA SER A 135 -15.34 -19.76 -13.73
C SER A 135 -14.03 -19.63 -12.94
N TYR A 136 -12.86 -19.65 -13.60
CA TYR A 136 -11.58 -19.35 -12.97
C TYR A 136 -11.18 -17.90 -13.23
N TRP A 137 -10.71 -17.20 -12.20
CA TRP A 137 -10.15 -15.85 -12.29
C TRP A 137 -8.79 -15.77 -11.60
N GLU A 138 -8.00 -14.74 -11.94
CA GLU A 138 -6.68 -14.51 -11.36
C GLU A 138 -6.83 -14.12 -9.88
N MET A 139 -6.10 -14.83 -9.03
CA MET A 139 -6.09 -14.64 -7.58
C MET A 139 -5.16 -13.47 -7.23
N ILE A 140 -5.73 -12.39 -6.69
CA ILE A 140 -5.01 -11.18 -6.30
C ILE A 140 -4.65 -11.25 -4.82
N TYR A 141 -5.60 -11.70 -3.98
CA TYR A 141 -5.40 -11.85 -2.54
C TYR A 141 -4.81 -13.21 -2.20
N ASP A 142 -4.02 -13.28 -1.13
CA ASP A 142 -3.39 -14.54 -0.71
C ASP A 142 -4.39 -15.51 -0.07
N ASP A 143 -5.52 -15.03 0.45
CA ASP A 143 -6.55 -15.85 1.09
C ASP A 143 -7.64 -16.29 0.09
N PRO A 144 -7.78 -17.61 -0.18
CA PRO A 144 -8.83 -18.14 -1.05
C PRO A 144 -10.26 -17.84 -0.57
N VAL A 145 -10.48 -17.70 0.74
CA VAL A 145 -11.79 -17.41 1.32
C VAL A 145 -12.23 -16.00 0.95
N VAL A 146 -11.31 -15.03 1.05
CA VAL A 146 -11.55 -13.63 0.68
C VAL A 146 -11.90 -13.51 -0.81
N GLU A 147 -11.20 -14.24 -1.68
CA GLU A 147 -11.50 -14.26 -3.10
C GLU A 147 -12.89 -14.87 -3.41
N LYS A 148 -13.24 -15.98 -2.75
CA LYS A 148 -14.58 -16.58 -2.86
C LYS A 148 -15.66 -15.60 -2.40
N GLU A 149 -15.44 -14.89 -1.30
CA GLU A 149 -16.35 -13.86 -0.80
C GLU A 149 -16.52 -12.71 -1.79
N ILE A 150 -15.42 -12.13 -2.29
CA ILE A 150 -15.46 -11.02 -3.24
C ILE A 150 -16.23 -11.42 -4.52
N PHE A 151 -16.04 -12.65 -5.00
CA PHE A 151 -16.77 -13.17 -6.15
C PHE A 151 -18.28 -13.21 -5.90
N HIS A 152 -18.72 -13.82 -4.79
CA HIS A 152 -20.14 -13.91 -4.46
C HIS A 152 -20.74 -12.53 -4.17
N ARG A 153 -20.04 -11.67 -3.43
CA ARG A 153 -20.46 -10.30 -3.12
C ARG A 153 -20.67 -9.48 -4.40
N LYS A 154 -19.71 -9.47 -5.32
CA LYS A 154 -19.85 -8.76 -6.62
C LYS A 154 -21.01 -9.30 -7.47
N ARG A 155 -21.26 -10.60 -7.43
CA ARG A 155 -22.37 -11.22 -8.17
C ARG A 155 -23.72 -10.85 -7.55
N LEU A 156 -23.83 -10.96 -6.24
CA LEU A 156 -25.06 -10.66 -5.49
C LEU A 156 -25.38 -9.17 -5.50
N GLN A 157 -24.39 -8.29 -5.41
CA GLN A 157 -24.57 -6.83 -5.44
C GLN A 157 -25.18 -6.31 -6.75
N ARG A 158 -25.10 -7.08 -7.85
CA ARG A 158 -25.82 -6.73 -9.10
C ARG A 158 -27.33 -6.96 -8.99
N ILE A 159 -27.75 -7.88 -8.14
CA ILE A 159 -29.16 -8.21 -7.87
C ILE A 159 -29.65 -7.39 -6.66
N TYR A 160 -28.84 -7.32 -5.62
CA TYR A 160 -29.07 -6.53 -4.41
C TYR A 160 -28.48 -5.13 -4.60
N ASN A 161 -29.12 -4.31 -5.43
CA ASN A 161 -28.69 -2.95 -5.78
C ASN A 161 -29.64 -1.85 -5.32
N LEU A 162 -30.51 -2.12 -4.33
CA LEU A 162 -31.37 -1.08 -3.74
C LEU A 162 -30.56 -0.15 -2.85
N LYS A 163 -30.98 1.11 -2.82
CA LYS A 163 -30.32 2.18 -2.05
C LYS A 163 -31.18 2.60 -0.88
N GLU A 164 -30.59 3.33 0.06
CA GLU A 164 -31.29 3.89 1.22
C GLU A 164 -32.57 4.65 0.83
N GLU A 165 -32.55 5.36 -0.29
CA GLU A 165 -33.69 6.15 -0.80
C GLU A 165 -34.88 5.31 -1.27
N ASP A 166 -34.69 4.01 -1.52
CA ASP A 166 -35.76 3.10 -1.94
C ASP A 166 -36.51 2.51 -0.72
N PHE A 167 -36.06 2.81 0.50
CA PHE A 167 -36.66 2.34 1.75
C PHE A 167 -37.34 3.48 2.51
N PRO A 168 -38.43 3.19 3.24
CA PRO A 168 -39.13 4.21 4.04
C PRO A 168 -38.34 4.63 5.29
N ASP A 169 -37.61 3.68 5.89
CA ASP A 169 -36.89 3.86 7.15
C ASP A 169 -35.47 3.31 7.05
N LEU A 170 -34.53 3.96 7.76
CA LEU A 170 -33.14 3.52 7.87
C LEU A 170 -33.03 2.11 8.47
N ARG A 171 -33.95 1.72 9.35
CA ARG A 171 -33.96 0.38 9.94
C ARG A 171 -34.21 -0.71 8.90
N SER A 172 -35.19 -0.51 8.02
CA SER A 172 -35.49 -1.45 6.94
C SER A 172 -34.32 -1.59 5.97
N TYR A 173 -33.59 -0.50 5.73
CA TYR A 173 -32.36 -0.53 4.92
C TYR A 173 -31.24 -1.31 5.61
N ASN A 174 -31.04 -1.14 6.92
CA ASN A 174 -30.05 -1.92 7.67
C ASN A 174 -30.40 -3.40 7.74
N ASP A 175 -31.68 -3.74 7.95
CA ASP A 175 -32.15 -5.13 7.93
C ASP A 175 -31.95 -5.78 6.54
N TYR A 176 -32.05 -4.99 5.47
CA TYR A 176 -31.73 -5.41 4.10
C TYR A 176 -30.23 -5.67 3.91
N LEU A 177 -29.36 -4.81 4.44
CA LEU A 177 -27.91 -5.00 4.40
C LEU A 177 -27.48 -6.24 5.20
N GLU A 178 -28.07 -6.46 6.39
CA GLU A 178 -27.77 -7.65 7.20
C GLU A 178 -28.20 -8.93 6.47
N GLN A 179 -29.40 -8.95 5.87
CA GLN A 179 -29.84 -10.08 5.04
C GLN A 179 -28.89 -10.35 3.87
N PHE A 180 -28.34 -9.30 3.26
CA PHE A 180 -27.33 -9.45 2.21
C PHE A 180 -26.05 -10.11 2.74
N GLU A 181 -25.55 -9.70 3.91
CA GLU A 181 -24.39 -10.33 4.54
C GLU A 181 -24.64 -11.80 4.91
N ASP A 182 -25.82 -12.13 5.44
CA ASP A 182 -26.22 -13.51 5.72
C ASP A 182 -26.21 -14.38 4.46
N ILE A 183 -26.72 -13.85 3.34
CA ILE A 183 -26.71 -14.52 2.04
C ILE A 183 -25.27 -14.73 1.56
N VAL A 184 -24.41 -13.71 1.62
CA VAL A 184 -23.00 -13.81 1.25
C VAL A 184 -22.30 -14.86 2.10
N PHE A 185 -22.48 -14.83 3.42
CA PHE A 185 -21.90 -15.77 4.36
C PHE A 185 -22.32 -17.22 4.05
N ASN A 186 -23.61 -17.45 3.82
CA ASN A 186 -24.14 -18.76 3.46
C ASN A 186 -23.52 -19.30 2.15
N MET A 187 -23.34 -18.43 1.15
CA MET A 187 -22.70 -18.80 -0.12
C MET A 187 -21.20 -19.08 0.01
N VAL A 188 -20.46 -18.32 0.83
CA VAL A 188 -19.01 -18.52 1.03
C VAL A 188 -18.73 -19.83 1.76
N PHE A 189 -19.50 -20.14 2.79
CA PHE A 189 -19.29 -21.34 3.62
C PHE A 189 -20.13 -22.55 3.20
N ASP A 190 -20.76 -22.49 2.03
CA ASP A 190 -21.59 -23.54 1.46
C ASP A 190 -22.69 -24.05 2.42
N ARG A 191 -23.28 -23.14 3.21
CA ARG A 191 -24.39 -23.43 4.13
C ARG A 191 -25.71 -23.13 3.45
N ASN A 192 -26.65 -24.08 3.47
CA ASN A 192 -28.02 -23.91 2.94
C ASN A 192 -28.09 -23.30 1.52
N VAL A 193 -27.11 -23.61 0.66
CA VAL A 193 -26.91 -22.98 -0.64
C VAL A 193 -28.16 -22.99 -1.52
N GLU A 194 -28.93 -24.08 -1.49
CA GLU A 194 -30.14 -24.20 -2.31
C GLU A 194 -31.25 -23.23 -1.87
N GLN A 195 -31.47 -23.11 -0.56
CA GLN A 195 -32.44 -22.17 0.01
C GLN A 195 -32.01 -20.73 -0.27
N THR A 196 -30.73 -20.42 -0.08
CA THR A 196 -30.18 -19.09 -0.35
C THR A 196 -30.31 -18.72 -1.83
N LYS A 197 -30.04 -19.64 -2.75
CA LYS A 197 -30.25 -19.41 -4.19
C LYS A 197 -31.71 -19.16 -4.53
N GLN A 198 -32.63 -19.89 -3.89
CA GLN A 198 -34.06 -19.69 -4.08
C GLN A 198 -34.50 -18.31 -3.57
N MET A 199 -34.08 -17.92 -2.36
CA MET A 199 -34.35 -16.58 -1.81
C MET A 199 -33.83 -15.46 -2.73
N VAL A 200 -32.62 -15.62 -3.27
CA VAL A 200 -32.04 -14.66 -4.23
C VAL A 200 -32.86 -14.61 -5.53
N ALA A 201 -33.37 -15.75 -6.02
CA ALA A 201 -34.19 -15.81 -7.22
C ALA A 201 -35.57 -15.17 -7.01
N ASP A 202 -36.20 -15.44 -5.88
CA ASP A 202 -37.48 -14.86 -5.49
C ASP A 202 -37.36 -13.34 -5.33
N PHE A 203 -36.28 -12.88 -4.69
CA PHE A 203 -35.97 -11.46 -4.57
C PHE A 203 -35.73 -10.79 -5.92
N ALA A 204 -34.96 -11.42 -6.80
CA ALA A 204 -34.69 -10.91 -8.16
C ALA A 204 -35.99 -10.77 -8.97
N LYS A 205 -36.92 -11.73 -8.83
CA LYS A 205 -38.22 -11.70 -9.51
C LYS A 205 -39.16 -10.64 -8.92
N ALA A 206 -39.18 -10.47 -7.59
CA ALA A 206 -40.03 -9.48 -6.93
C ALA A 206 -39.60 -8.04 -7.22
N ASN A 207 -38.29 -7.80 -7.40
CA ASN A 207 -37.71 -6.46 -7.53
C ASN A 207 -37.13 -6.17 -8.92
N GLU A 208 -37.51 -6.93 -9.95
CA GLU A 208 -36.92 -6.84 -11.29
C GLU A 208 -36.92 -5.39 -11.84
N ASP A 209 -38.05 -4.68 -11.72
CA ASP A 209 -38.19 -3.30 -12.18
C ASP A 209 -37.28 -2.32 -11.42
N LEU A 210 -37.17 -2.49 -10.10
CA LEU A 210 -36.32 -1.65 -9.25
C LEU A 210 -34.84 -1.92 -9.55
N ILE A 211 -34.47 -3.18 -9.73
CA ILE A 211 -33.11 -3.59 -10.08
C ILE A 211 -32.70 -2.99 -11.42
N ALA A 212 -33.58 -3.06 -12.42
CA ALA A 212 -33.34 -2.50 -13.74
C ALA A 212 -33.15 -0.98 -13.69
N LYS A 213 -34.01 -0.26 -12.95
CA LYS A 213 -33.88 1.20 -12.76
C LYS A 213 -32.59 1.58 -12.04
N ASN A 214 -32.22 0.83 -11.01
CA ASN A 214 -31.04 1.12 -10.20
C ASN A 214 -29.71 0.68 -10.84
N ARG A 215 -29.74 -0.08 -11.93
CA ARG A 215 -28.52 -0.58 -12.59
C ARG A 215 -27.58 0.52 -13.09
N ASN A 216 -28.14 1.63 -13.59
CA ASN A 216 -27.39 2.77 -14.11
C ASN A 216 -27.39 3.96 -13.15
N ARG A 217 -28.07 3.84 -11.99
CA ARG A 217 -28.17 4.91 -11.01
C ARG A 217 -26.90 4.95 -10.19
N LEU A 218 -26.09 5.99 -10.36
CA LEU A 218 -24.91 6.22 -9.52
C LEU A 218 -25.34 6.51 -8.09
N SER A 219 -24.55 6.08 -7.11
CA SER A 219 -24.76 6.51 -5.72
C SER A 219 -24.36 7.98 -5.59
N LYS A 220 -24.93 8.72 -4.63
CA LYS A 220 -24.50 10.10 -4.36
C LYS A 220 -22.98 10.20 -4.17
N ASP A 221 -22.41 9.23 -3.46
CA ASP A 221 -20.96 9.13 -3.26
C ASP A 221 -20.22 8.84 -4.57
N GLN A 222 -20.76 7.99 -5.44
CA GLN A 222 -20.14 7.69 -6.73
C GLN A 222 -20.20 8.88 -7.68
N GLU A 223 -21.31 9.61 -7.71
CA GLU A 223 -21.41 10.87 -8.47
C GLU A 223 -20.42 11.91 -7.95
N TRP A 224 -20.27 12.02 -6.62
CA TRP A 224 -19.31 12.91 -6.02
C TRP A 224 -17.87 12.53 -6.39
N ILE A 225 -17.51 11.24 -6.31
CA ILE A 225 -16.20 10.73 -6.74
C ILE A 225 -15.96 11.03 -8.21
N GLN A 226 -16.94 10.77 -9.08
CA GLN A 226 -16.80 11.00 -10.52
C GLN A 226 -16.56 12.47 -10.83
N ARG A 227 -17.35 13.38 -10.24
CA ARG A 227 -17.15 14.83 -10.39
C ARG A 227 -15.76 15.27 -9.94
N ALA A 228 -15.29 14.73 -8.81
CA ALA A 228 -13.96 15.04 -8.30
C ALA A 228 -12.83 14.58 -9.26
N ILE A 229 -12.99 13.41 -9.89
CA ILE A 229 -12.04 12.91 -10.89
C ILE A 229 -12.08 13.79 -12.14
N ASP A 230 -13.27 14.11 -12.65
CA ASP A 230 -13.44 14.94 -13.85
C ASP A 230 -12.84 16.34 -13.65
N ASP A 231 -13.06 16.95 -12.49
CA ASP A 231 -12.47 18.26 -12.13
C ASP A 231 -10.94 18.20 -12.08
N GLN A 232 -10.37 17.12 -11.52
CA GLN A 232 -8.93 16.90 -11.48
C GLN A 232 -8.33 16.70 -12.88
N GLU A 233 -9.00 15.94 -13.75
CA GLU A 233 -8.56 15.72 -15.13
C GLU A 233 -8.64 17.01 -15.96
N GLN A 234 -9.71 17.80 -15.80
CA GLN A 234 -9.83 19.11 -16.45
C GLN A 234 -8.72 20.05 -15.99
N MET A 235 -8.45 20.12 -14.69
CA MET A 235 -7.37 20.95 -14.16
C MET A 235 -6.01 20.53 -14.71
N ARG A 236 -5.74 19.22 -14.74
CA ARG A 236 -4.51 18.67 -15.32
C ARG A 236 -4.37 19.02 -16.80
N THR A 237 -5.45 18.95 -17.56
CA THR A 237 -5.46 19.28 -18.99
C THR A 237 -5.16 20.77 -19.22
N ARG A 238 -5.81 21.67 -18.47
CA ARG A 238 -5.54 23.12 -18.54
C ARG A 238 -4.08 23.46 -18.22
N LEU A 239 -3.49 22.80 -17.22
CA LEU A 239 -2.07 22.98 -16.87
C LEU A 239 -1.13 22.50 -17.98
N LEU A 240 -1.45 21.37 -18.63
CA LEU A 240 -0.66 20.86 -19.75
C LEU A 240 -0.76 21.79 -20.97
N GLU A 241 -1.95 22.29 -21.28
CA GLU A 241 -2.17 23.26 -22.36
C GLU A 241 -1.39 24.56 -22.10
N TYR A 242 -1.45 25.10 -20.88
CA TYR A 242 -0.69 26.28 -20.51
C TYR A 242 0.82 26.07 -20.67
N LYS A 243 1.34 24.93 -20.21
CA LYS A 243 2.76 24.58 -20.36
C LYS A 243 3.16 24.40 -21.82
N GLN A 244 2.30 23.85 -22.66
CA GLN A 244 2.55 23.72 -24.10
C GLN A 244 2.56 25.09 -24.79
N GLN A 245 1.63 25.98 -24.45
CA GLN A 245 1.61 27.34 -24.96
C GLN A 245 2.88 28.10 -24.58
N GLU A 246 3.30 28.03 -23.32
CA GLU A 246 4.55 28.66 -22.85
C GLU A 246 5.78 28.13 -23.62
N GLN A 247 5.85 26.81 -23.87
CA GLN A 247 6.92 26.22 -24.67
C GLN A 247 6.87 26.65 -26.14
N GLN A 248 5.68 26.75 -26.73
CA GLN A 248 5.51 27.23 -28.11
C GLN A 248 5.89 28.70 -28.23
N GLU A 249 5.46 29.55 -27.30
CA GLU A 249 5.84 30.97 -27.24
C GLU A 249 7.35 31.13 -27.05
N ALA A 250 7.96 30.38 -26.12
CA ALA A 250 9.41 30.38 -25.95
C ALA A 250 10.15 29.90 -27.21
N GLY A 251 9.61 28.89 -27.91
CA GLY A 251 10.13 28.40 -29.18
C GLY A 251 10.02 29.42 -30.30
N MET A 252 8.87 30.08 -30.45
CA MET A 252 8.63 31.15 -31.43
C MET A 252 9.52 32.36 -31.16
N ASN A 253 9.64 32.79 -29.90
CA ASN A 253 10.52 33.89 -29.50
C ASN A 253 11.99 33.56 -29.80
N SER A 254 12.41 32.32 -29.56
CA SER A 254 13.77 31.86 -29.90
C SER A 254 14.00 31.78 -31.42
N ALA A 255 12.98 31.40 -32.19
CA ALA A 255 13.04 31.35 -33.65
C ALA A 255 13.06 32.76 -34.26
N ALA A 256 12.25 33.69 -33.75
CA ALA A 256 12.23 35.10 -34.16
C ALA A 256 13.59 35.77 -33.94
N LYS A 257 14.21 35.57 -32.77
CA LYS A 257 15.58 36.05 -32.50
C LYS A 257 16.62 35.51 -33.49
N ARG A 258 16.50 34.23 -33.90
CA ARG A 258 17.39 33.65 -34.92
C ARG A 258 17.12 34.19 -36.33
N ALA A 259 15.87 34.49 -36.67
CA ALA A 259 15.50 35.09 -37.95
C ALA A 259 16.01 36.54 -38.03
N ASP A 260 15.85 37.31 -36.96
CA ASP A 260 16.35 38.68 -36.84
C ASP A 260 17.88 38.74 -36.98
N ALA A 261 18.60 37.83 -36.30
CA ALA A 261 20.05 37.71 -36.45
C ALA A 261 20.47 37.32 -37.89
N ARG A 262 19.68 36.50 -38.59
CA ARG A 262 19.94 36.15 -40.01
C ARG A 262 19.69 37.32 -40.94
N GLU A 263 18.69 38.14 -40.67
CA GLU A 263 18.41 39.36 -41.44
C GLU A 263 19.58 40.34 -41.37
N ILE A 264 20.08 40.60 -40.16
CA ILE A 264 21.27 41.45 -39.94
C ILE A 264 22.48 40.90 -40.70
N LEU A 265 22.70 39.58 -40.64
CA LEU A 265 23.80 38.94 -41.39
C LEU A 265 23.63 39.08 -42.91
N ASN A 266 22.42 38.93 -43.43
CA ASN A 266 22.14 39.10 -44.86
C ASN A 266 22.34 40.54 -45.34
N GLU A 267 21.98 41.53 -44.52
CA GLU A 267 22.17 42.95 -44.81
C GLU A 267 23.67 43.33 -44.80
N LEU A 268 24.44 42.76 -43.87
CA LEU A 268 25.90 42.88 -43.83
C LEU A 268 26.59 42.19 -45.02
N MET A 269 26.06 41.08 -45.51
CA MET A 269 26.64 40.32 -46.63
C MET A 269 26.34 40.95 -47.99
N ASN A 270 25.17 41.57 -48.16
CA ASN A 270 24.69 42.01 -49.47
C ASN A 270 24.78 43.52 -49.69
N SER A 271 25.13 44.31 -48.67
CA SER A 271 25.29 45.77 -48.79
C SER A 271 26.73 46.20 -48.60
N ASP A 272 27.18 47.18 -49.38
CA ASP A 272 28.52 47.78 -49.28
C ASP A 272 28.58 48.92 -48.25
N THR A 273 27.62 48.99 -47.31
CA THR A 273 27.59 50.04 -46.29
C THR A 273 28.47 49.67 -45.10
N PRO A 274 29.12 50.65 -44.43
CA PRO A 274 29.93 50.37 -43.25
C PRO A 274 29.11 49.66 -42.16
N ALA A 275 29.65 48.56 -41.61
CA ALA A 275 28.95 47.68 -40.66
C ALA A 275 28.34 48.43 -39.45
N ASP A 276 28.99 49.50 -38.99
CA ASP A 276 28.52 50.32 -37.87
C ASP A 276 27.16 50.99 -38.14
N MET A 277 26.91 51.40 -39.38
CA MET A 277 25.66 52.06 -39.77
C MET A 277 24.47 51.09 -39.78
N ILE A 278 24.70 49.85 -40.23
CA ILE A 278 23.67 48.79 -40.28
C ILE A 278 23.24 48.42 -38.85
N ILE A 279 24.20 48.21 -37.95
CA ILE A 279 23.94 47.90 -36.54
C ILE A 279 23.20 49.05 -35.86
N MET A 280 23.59 50.29 -36.14
CA MET A 280 22.94 51.48 -35.57
C MET A 280 21.48 51.63 -36.03
N ASN A 281 21.20 51.40 -37.32
CA ASN A 281 19.84 51.44 -37.87
C ASN A 281 18.95 50.35 -37.25
N LYS A 282 19.44 49.11 -37.14
CA LYS A 282 18.67 48.02 -36.53
C LYS A 282 18.40 48.26 -35.04
N LYS A 283 19.38 48.79 -34.31
CA LYS A 283 19.20 49.19 -32.90
C LYS A 283 18.13 50.28 -32.75
N HIS A 284 18.08 51.23 -33.66
CA HIS A 284 17.04 52.26 -33.68
C HIS A 284 15.65 51.66 -33.96
N GLN A 285 15.54 50.72 -34.91
CA GLN A 285 14.29 50.01 -35.19
C GLN A 285 13.77 49.25 -33.96
N LEU A 286 14.63 48.48 -33.27
CA LEU A 286 14.26 47.77 -32.04
C LEU A 286 13.79 48.71 -30.93
N MET A 287 14.43 49.87 -30.75
CA MET A 287 13.99 50.88 -29.77
C MET A 287 12.60 51.45 -30.09
N VAL A 288 12.28 51.63 -31.36
CA VAL A 288 10.96 52.11 -31.79
C VAL A 288 9.89 51.03 -31.55
N GLU A 289 10.17 49.76 -31.90
CA GLU A 289 9.25 48.64 -31.67
C GLU A 289 8.94 48.41 -30.18
N ASP A 290 9.97 48.44 -29.31
CA ASP A 290 9.79 48.33 -27.85
C ASP A 290 8.93 49.48 -27.30
N ALA A 291 9.11 50.71 -27.81
CA ALA A 291 8.30 51.86 -27.43
C ALA A 291 6.84 51.76 -27.89
N HIS A 292 6.58 51.08 -29.01
CA HIS A 292 5.22 50.81 -29.50
C HIS A 292 4.52 49.71 -28.69
N LEU A 293 5.21 48.61 -28.36
CA LEU A 293 4.70 47.53 -27.50
C LEU A 293 4.34 48.03 -26.08
N ALA A 294 5.17 48.90 -25.51
CA ALA A 294 4.92 49.51 -24.20
C ALA A 294 3.66 50.41 -24.17
N LYS A 295 3.32 51.07 -25.28
CA LYS A 295 2.11 51.90 -25.41
C LYS A 295 0.84 51.07 -25.63
N ALA A 296 0.94 49.94 -26.34
CA ALA A 296 -0.22 49.06 -26.61
C ALA A 296 -0.74 48.37 -25.32
N ASN A 297 0.16 47.99 -24.41
CA ASN A 297 -0.20 47.33 -23.14
C ASN A 297 -0.87 48.27 -22.11
N GLN A 298 -0.96 49.59 -22.38
CA GLN A 298 -1.66 50.55 -21.52
C GLN A 298 -3.15 50.71 -21.85
N ALA A 299 -3.66 50.17 -22.96
CA ALA A 299 -5.02 50.43 -23.45
C ALA A 299 -6.07 49.33 -23.15
N GLY A 300 -5.73 48.26 -22.43
CA GLY A 300 -6.73 47.25 -22.07
C GLY A 300 -6.21 46.15 -21.16
N VAL A 301 -6.30 46.36 -19.85
CA VAL A 301 -6.18 45.28 -18.86
C VAL A 301 -7.42 45.33 -17.96
N VAL A 302 -8.34 44.39 -18.21
CA VAL A 302 -9.29 43.95 -17.19
C VAL A 302 -8.47 43.26 -16.12
N GLU A 303 -8.55 43.76 -14.88
CA GLU A 303 -7.93 43.18 -13.70
C GLU A 303 -8.53 41.79 -13.40
N SER A 304 -8.11 40.76 -14.12
CA SER A 304 -8.05 39.42 -13.54
C SER A 304 -6.85 39.44 -12.58
N LYS A 305 -7.14 39.54 -11.28
CA LYS A 305 -6.16 39.41 -10.20
C LYS A 305 -5.19 38.26 -10.54
N PRO A 306 -3.90 38.53 -10.74
CA PRO A 306 -2.93 37.46 -10.82
C PRO A 306 -2.93 36.79 -9.45
N PHE A 307 -3.20 35.49 -9.42
CA PHE A 307 -2.75 34.68 -8.31
C PHE A 307 -1.23 34.89 -8.21
N MET A 308 -0.80 35.52 -7.12
CA MET A 308 0.58 35.91 -6.87
C MET A 308 1.46 34.67 -6.82
N PHE A 309 1.97 34.23 -7.97
CA PHE A 309 3.16 33.42 -8.04
C PHE A 309 4.35 34.39 -8.12
N GLN A 310 5.12 34.43 -7.03
CA GLN A 310 6.38 35.17 -6.97
C GLN A 310 7.29 34.72 -8.11
N SER A 311 7.61 35.63 -9.01
CA SER A 311 8.75 35.49 -9.91
C SER A 311 9.74 36.59 -9.61
N GLN A 312 10.73 36.24 -8.79
CA GLN A 312 12.15 36.43 -9.11
C GLN A 312 12.98 35.78 -8.01
N GLU A 313 13.22 34.48 -8.15
CA GLU A 313 14.60 34.04 -8.04
C GLU A 313 15.10 33.81 -9.47
N LYS A 314 16.22 34.47 -9.78
CA LYS A 314 16.99 34.33 -11.01
C LYS A 314 17.18 32.83 -11.33
N PRO A 315 17.22 32.41 -12.59
CA PRO A 315 17.98 31.22 -12.94
C PRO A 315 19.46 31.59 -12.81
N GLY A 316 19.95 31.68 -11.57
CA GLY A 316 21.31 31.26 -11.33
C GLY A 316 21.40 29.84 -11.85
N ALA A 317 22.33 29.60 -12.77
CA ALA A 317 22.55 28.34 -13.45
C ALA A 317 22.49 27.13 -12.50
N TYR A 318 21.29 26.61 -12.30
CA TYR A 318 21.04 25.19 -12.47
C TYR A 318 21.02 25.03 -14.00
N SER A 319 22.18 24.87 -14.63
CA SER A 319 22.57 23.50 -14.93
C SER A 319 21.68 22.54 -14.15
N ALA A 320 20.69 21.95 -14.83
CA ALA A 320 20.49 20.54 -14.61
C ALA A 320 21.85 19.88 -14.92
N LEU A 321 22.80 20.03 -13.98
CA LEU A 321 23.68 18.93 -13.70
C LEU A 321 22.67 17.88 -13.33
N ASN A 322 22.43 16.98 -14.27
CA ASN A 322 22.02 15.62 -13.97
C ASN A 322 23.08 15.08 -13.00
N ILE A 323 22.97 15.52 -11.76
CA ILE A 323 23.27 14.76 -10.58
C ILE A 323 21.83 14.50 -10.14
N ASP A 324 21.11 13.55 -10.75
CA ASP A 324 21.31 12.14 -10.40
C ASP A 324 22.29 12.03 -9.24
N GLY A 325 21.94 12.66 -8.10
CA GLY A 325 22.57 12.40 -6.84
C GLY A 325 22.49 10.90 -6.72
N VAL A 326 23.65 10.24 -6.87
CA VAL A 326 23.74 8.78 -6.82
C VAL A 326 22.86 8.38 -5.67
N ARG A 327 21.82 7.60 -5.96
CA ARG A 327 20.84 7.16 -4.97
C ARG A 327 21.62 6.77 -3.74
N TYR A 328 21.36 7.43 -2.61
CA TYR A 328 22.12 7.20 -1.39
C TYR A 328 22.13 5.70 -1.10
N GLU A 329 23.30 5.11 -1.29
CA GLU A 329 23.55 3.70 -1.02
C GLU A 329 24.21 3.68 0.36
N TYR A 330 23.45 3.22 1.35
CA TYR A 330 23.96 3.11 2.71
C TYR A 330 25.10 2.10 2.74
N VAL A 331 26.34 2.58 2.82
CA VAL A 331 27.51 1.74 3.05
C VAL A 331 27.63 1.53 4.55
N ALA A 332 27.09 0.40 5.03
CA ALA A 332 27.23 0.00 6.42
C ALA A 332 28.72 -0.15 6.75
N GLN A 333 29.22 0.70 7.66
CA GLN A 333 30.55 0.49 8.21
C GLN A 333 30.49 -0.65 9.22
N ILE A 334 31.29 -1.70 9.00
CA ILE A 334 31.42 -2.81 9.94
C ILE A 334 32.22 -2.30 11.14
N LEU A 335 31.52 -2.07 12.26
CA LEU A 335 32.17 -1.80 13.53
C LEU A 335 32.79 -3.11 14.03
N VAL A 336 34.12 -3.15 14.08
CA VAL A 336 34.84 -4.32 14.62
C VAL A 336 34.65 -4.32 16.15
N PRO A 337 34.28 -5.44 16.79
CA PRO A 337 34.22 -5.50 18.25
C PRO A 337 35.60 -5.25 18.87
N ASN A 338 35.67 -4.54 20.02
CA ASN A 338 36.87 -4.07 20.74
C ASN A 338 37.54 -2.77 20.27
N ILE A 339 36.76 -1.79 19.83
CA ILE A 339 37.29 -0.46 19.53
C ILE A 339 37.09 0.46 20.74
N ASP A 340 38.20 0.94 21.32
CA ASP A 340 38.20 2.03 22.31
C ASP A 340 37.86 3.33 21.55
N VAL A 341 36.65 3.86 21.77
CA VAL A 341 36.20 5.13 21.17
C VAL A 341 36.17 6.16 22.28
N ASP A 342 37.09 7.12 22.23
CA ASP A 342 37.05 8.27 23.14
C ASP A 342 36.07 9.31 22.60
N PHE A 343 34.83 9.26 23.09
CA PHE A 343 33.75 10.15 22.67
C PHE A 343 33.96 11.61 23.10
N ALA A 344 34.92 11.90 23.98
CA ALA A 344 35.27 13.28 24.35
C ALA A 344 36.23 13.92 23.34
N ASN A 345 36.91 13.11 22.52
CA ASN A 345 37.91 13.58 21.57
C ASN A 345 37.31 13.75 20.16
N ASN A 346 37.03 15.00 19.79
CA ASN A 346 36.43 15.38 18.51
C ASN A 346 37.27 14.95 17.27
N ASP A 347 38.59 14.83 17.42
CA ASP A 347 39.50 14.49 16.32
C ASP A 347 39.35 13.04 15.86
N GLN A 348 39.07 12.12 16.80
CA GLN A 348 38.85 10.71 16.47
C GLN A 348 37.56 10.51 15.67
N LEU A 349 36.52 11.28 15.99
CA LEU A 349 35.23 11.21 15.31
C LEU A 349 35.31 11.81 13.90
N GLN A 350 36.12 12.85 13.70
CA GLN A 350 36.39 13.44 12.39
C GLN A 350 37.20 12.48 11.50
N ASN A 351 38.26 11.87 12.04
CA ASN A 351 39.10 10.90 11.31
C ASN A 351 38.32 9.66 10.86
N ARG A 352 37.34 9.23 11.66
CA ARG A 352 36.47 8.08 11.34
C ARG A 352 35.26 8.44 10.49
N LYS A 353 35.17 9.68 10.00
CA LYS A 353 34.20 10.10 8.98
C LYS A 353 32.72 9.99 9.41
N PHE A 354 32.43 9.90 10.71
CA PHE A 354 31.05 9.82 11.21
C PHE A 354 30.20 11.06 10.87
N TYR A 355 30.86 12.18 10.57
CA TYR A 355 30.21 13.45 10.25
C TYR A 355 30.07 13.74 8.75
N LEU A 356 30.56 12.87 7.86
CA LEU A 356 30.52 13.13 6.40
C LEU A 356 29.11 13.39 5.87
N ASN A 357 28.10 12.80 6.51
CA ASN A 357 26.71 12.92 6.09
C ASN A 357 25.94 13.98 6.89
N ALA A 358 26.58 14.64 7.86
CA ALA A 358 25.95 15.69 8.65
C ALA A 358 26.02 17.02 7.91
N ARG A 359 24.89 17.70 7.78
CA ARG A 359 24.83 19.03 7.18
C ARG A 359 25.39 20.06 8.16
N MET A 360 26.50 20.70 7.80
CA MET A 360 27.08 21.79 8.60
C MET A 360 26.12 23.00 8.61
N PRO A 361 25.84 23.60 9.78
CA PRO A 361 24.95 24.75 9.90
C PRO A 361 25.62 26.03 9.38
N SER A 362 24.77 26.94 8.88
CA SER A 362 25.18 28.29 8.46
C SER A 362 25.66 29.11 9.67
N PRO A 363 26.61 30.05 9.50
CA PRO A 363 27.13 30.91 10.58
C PRO A 363 26.03 31.60 11.41
N ASP A 364 24.94 32.01 10.75
CA ASP A 364 23.82 32.73 11.38
C ASP A 364 22.97 31.87 12.33
N LYS A 365 23.16 30.54 12.30
CA LYS A 365 22.41 29.57 13.11
C LYS A 365 23.22 29.03 14.29
N LEU A 366 24.44 29.52 14.50
CA LEU A 366 25.28 29.15 15.63
C LEU A 366 25.00 30.11 16.80
N ALA A 367 24.37 29.60 17.85
CA ALA A 367 24.13 30.36 19.08
C ALA A 367 24.96 29.79 20.25
N GLY A 368 25.56 30.68 21.05
CA GLY A 368 25.97 30.38 22.43
C GLY A 368 27.01 29.28 22.64
N GLY A 369 28.00 29.14 21.73
CA GLY A 369 29.12 28.20 21.93
C GLY A 369 28.81 26.72 21.67
N PHE A 370 27.62 26.41 21.15
CA PHE A 370 27.29 25.05 20.72
C PHE A 370 27.93 24.75 19.36
N SER A 371 28.95 23.89 19.35
CA SER A 371 29.55 23.37 18.12
C SER A 371 28.75 22.19 17.57
N VAL A 372 28.78 22.00 16.25
CA VAL A 372 28.14 20.90 15.52
C VAL A 372 28.57 19.52 16.04
N MET A 373 29.79 19.46 16.57
CA MET A 373 30.41 18.23 17.06
C MET A 373 29.72 17.70 18.32
N LEU A 374 29.13 18.59 19.13
CA LEU A 374 28.52 18.22 20.41
C LEU A 374 27.27 17.33 20.26
N PRO A 375 26.24 17.68 19.47
CA PRO A 375 25.09 16.80 19.25
C PRO A 375 25.45 15.54 18.47
N LEU A 376 26.39 15.62 17.52
CA LEU A 376 26.79 14.45 16.73
C LEU A 376 27.61 13.45 17.56
N GLY A 377 28.50 13.93 18.43
CA GLY A 377 29.22 13.07 19.39
C GLY A 377 28.27 12.34 20.33
N ARG A 378 27.22 13.02 20.83
CA ARG A 378 26.17 12.38 21.64
C ARG A 378 25.40 11.32 20.87
N ALA A 379 25.00 11.59 19.62
CA ALA A 379 24.28 10.63 18.79
C ALA A 379 25.13 9.37 18.49
N VAL A 380 26.44 9.54 18.25
CA VAL A 380 27.36 8.41 18.07
C VAL A 380 27.52 7.63 19.39
N GLN A 381 27.67 8.33 20.52
CA GLN A 381 27.76 7.69 21.83
C GLN A 381 26.50 6.88 22.17
N GLU A 382 25.31 7.43 21.93
CA GLU A 382 24.04 6.72 22.11
C GLU A 382 23.96 5.49 21.22
N ALA A 383 24.26 5.62 19.92
CA ALA A 383 24.24 4.48 18.99
C ALA A 383 25.25 3.39 19.38
N PHE A 384 26.45 3.75 19.83
CA PHE A 384 27.44 2.79 20.32
C PHE A 384 26.98 2.10 21.60
N CYS A 385 26.40 2.85 22.54
CA CYS A 385 25.85 2.26 23.75
C CYS A 385 24.68 1.32 23.46
N ASP A 386 23.82 1.68 22.50
CA ASP A 386 22.66 0.89 22.09
C ASP A 386 23.09 -0.40 21.37
N VAL A 387 24.18 -0.38 20.60
CA VAL A 387 24.68 -1.57 19.89
C VAL A 387 25.54 -2.47 20.77
N LEU A 388 26.35 -1.91 21.69
CA LEU A 388 27.29 -2.69 22.51
C LEU A 388 26.73 -3.11 23.88
N PHE A 389 25.83 -2.33 24.48
CA PHE A 389 25.28 -2.64 25.82
C PHE A 389 23.87 -3.24 25.79
N ASN A 390 23.16 -3.27 24.64
CA ASN A 390 21.92 -4.04 24.48
C ASN A 390 22.16 -5.41 23.79
N CYS A 391 22.88 -6.31 24.47
CA CYS A 391 22.61 -7.74 24.38
C CYS A 391 21.82 -8.15 25.63
N ASP A 392 20.54 -8.48 25.44
CA ASP A 392 19.56 -9.02 26.41
C ASP A 392 19.04 -8.09 27.54
N ALA A 393 17.84 -7.56 27.32
CA ALA A 393 16.69 -7.73 28.24
C ALA A 393 15.36 -7.77 27.47
#